data_AF-A0A3G8Z9J9-F1
#
_entry.id   AF-A0A3G8Z9J9-F1
#
_cell.length_a   1.000
_cell.length_b   1.000
_cell.length_c   1.000
_cell.angle_alpha   90.00
_cell.angle_beta   90.00
_cell.angle_gamma   90.00
#
_symmetry.space_group_name_H-M   'P 1'
#
loop_
_entity.id
_entity.type
_entity.pdbx_description
1 polymer ?
#
loop_
_entity_poly.entity_id
_entity_poly.type
_entity_poly.pdbx_seq_one_letter_code
_entity_poly.pdbx_strand_id
1 'polypeptide(L)' 'MSLSSAKQAAKEKVKQIHDDMLTREESSTEEYASRLIDALEEWIKEAAIKYTTGLVAGSNPVTGNFTGKLE' A
#
# COMPACT_ATOMS: atom_id res chain seq x y z
N MET A 1 13.43 2.92 -1.01
CA MET A 1 12.54 4.04 -0.60
C MET A 1 12.01 3.70 0.77
N SER A 2 12.19 4.55 1.79
CA SER A 2 11.80 4.21 3.16
C SER A 2 10.27 4.19 3.29
N LEU A 3 9.72 3.29 4.10
CA LEU A 3 8.29 3.20 4.43
C LEU A 3 7.66 4.56 4.82
N SER A 4 8.46 5.53 5.24
CA SER A 4 8.04 6.90 5.55
C SER A 4 7.48 7.66 4.34
N SER A 5 8.00 7.46 3.12
CA SER A 5 7.51 8.16 1.93
C SER A 5 6.18 7.59 1.43
N ALA A 6 6.03 6.26 1.42
CA ALA A 6 4.77 5.59 1.08
C ALA A 6 3.66 5.93 2.09
N LYS A 7 3.99 5.94 3.39
CA LYS A 7 3.07 6.38 4.45
C LYS A 7 2.62 7.83 4.28
N GLN A 8 3.51 8.71 3.81
CA GLN A 8 3.17 10.11 3.56
C GLN A 8 2.25 10.24 2.33
N ALA A 9 2.53 9.51 1.25
CA ALA A 9 1.67 9.48 0.07
C ALA A 9 0.26 8.94 0.38
N ALA A 10 0.15 7.85 1.15
CA ALA A 10 -1.13 7.30 1.58
C ALA A 10 -1.94 8.31 2.42
N LYS A 11 -1.28 9.03 3.33
CA LYS A 11 -1.93 10.11 4.11
C LYS A 11 -2.46 11.22 3.23
N GLU A 12 -1.67 11.66 2.24
CA GLU A 12 -2.07 12.70 1.30
C GLU A 12 -3.32 12.27 0.51
N LYS A 13 -3.34 11.01 0.06
CA LYS A 13 -4.45 10.42 -0.70
C LYS A 13 -5.74 10.35 0.11
N VAL A 14 -5.66 9.91 1.37
CA VAL A 14 -6.82 9.91 2.29
C VAL A 14 -7.35 11.32 2.52
N LYS A 15 -6.45 12.30 2.71
CA LYS A 15 -6.85 13.69 2.91
C LYS A 15 -7.56 14.26 1.68
N GLN A 16 -7.05 13.98 0.48
CA GLN A 16 -7.70 14.39 -0.77
C GLN A 16 -9.11 13.80 -0.92
N ILE A 17 -9.31 12.52 -0.58
CA ILE A 17 -10.64 11.90 -0.60
C ILE A 17 -11.58 12.62 0.37
N HIS A 18 -11.11 12.97 1.56
CA HIS A 18 -11.91 13.69 2.54
C HIS A 18 -12.28 15.10 2.07
N ASP A 19 -11.31 15.87 1.58
CA ASP A 19 -11.52 17.24 1.09
C ASP A 19 -12.48 17.25 -0.11
N ASP A 20 -12.34 16.30 -1.03
CA ASP A 20 -13.23 16.13 -2.20
C ASP A 20 -14.68 15.86 -1.74
N MET A 21 -14.87 15.00 -0.74
CA MET A 21 -16.21 14.71 -0.19
C MET A 21 -16.84 15.89 0.56
N LEU A 22 -16.06 16.76 1.18
CA LEU A 22 -16.55 17.98 1.83
C LEU A 22 -17.05 19.03 0.83
N THR A 23 -16.47 19.05 -0.38
CA THR A 23 -16.83 20.02 -1.43
C THR A 23 -17.99 19.58 -2.32
N ARG A 24 -18.53 18.38 -2.11
CA ARG A 24 -19.63 17.84 -2.91
C ARG A 24 -20.99 18.28 -2.37
N GLU A 25 -21.90 18.61 -3.29
CA GLU A 25 -23.29 18.98 -2.98
C GLU A 25 -24.08 17.82 -2.37
N GLU A 26 -23.84 16.58 -2.82
CA GLU A 26 -24.40 15.37 -2.24
C GLU A 26 -23.30 14.50 -1.64
N SER A 27 -23.26 14.42 -0.30
CA SER A 27 -22.33 13.55 0.42
C SER A 27 -22.84 12.10 0.38
N SER A 28 -22.12 11.23 -0.32
CA SER A 28 -22.33 9.77 -0.27
C SER A 28 -21.32 9.11 0.68
N THR A 29 -21.80 8.64 1.83
CA THR A 29 -20.97 7.90 2.79
C THR A 29 -20.40 6.61 2.18
N GLU A 30 -21.17 5.96 1.30
CA GLU A 30 -20.78 4.71 0.63
C GLU A 30 -19.61 4.94 -0.33
N GLU A 31 -19.64 6.05 -1.08
CA GLU A 31 -18.54 6.39 -1.99
C GLU A 31 -17.27 6.75 -1.22
N TYR A 32 -17.41 7.54 -0.15
CA TYR A 32 -16.29 7.86 0.73
C TYR A 32 -15.64 6.59 1.29
N ALA A 33 -16.47 5.66 1.81
CA ALA A 33 -15.99 4.40 2.36
C ALA A 33 -15.27 3.55 1.30
N SER A 34 -15.83 3.46 0.09
CA SER A 34 -15.23 2.69 -1.01
C SER A 34 -13.87 3.27 -1.40
N ARG A 35 -13.79 4.58 -1.64
CA ARG A 35 -12.53 5.25 -2.04
C ARG A 35 -11.47 5.20 -0.95
N LEU A 36 -11.88 5.28 0.31
CA LEU A 36 -10.98 5.15 1.46
C LEU A 36 -10.37 3.74 1.52
N ILE A 37 -11.18 2.69 1.34
CA ILE A 37 -10.71 1.30 1.33
C ILE A 37 -9.74 1.06 0.18
N ASP A 38 -10.02 1.55 -1.02
CA ASP A 38 -9.13 1.43 -2.18
C ASP A 38 -7.74 2.05 -1.91
N ALA A 39 -7.70 3.25 -1.33
CA ALA A 39 -6.46 3.93 -0.98
C ALA A 39 -5.65 3.19 0.10
N LEU A 40 -6.32 2.54 1.05
CA LEU A 40 -5.69 1.72 2.07
C LEU A 40 -5.16 0.41 1.49
N GLU A 41 -5.91 -0.26 0.62
CA GLU A 41 -5.46 -1.48 -0.05
C GLU A 41 -4.21 -1.24 -0.88
N GLU A 42 -4.14 -0.15 -1.64
CA GLU A 42 -2.97 0.22 -2.43
C GLU A 42 -1.75 0.43 -1.52
N TRP A 43 -1.91 1.15 -0.42
CA TRP A 43 -0.83 1.36 0.55
C TRP A 43 -0.36 0.07 1.23
N ILE A 44 -1.29 -0.83 1.58
CA ILE A 44 -0.98 -2.13 2.18
C ILE A 44 -0.26 -3.02 1.17
N LYS A 45 -0.71 -3.06 -0.09
CA LYS A 45 -0.06 -3.81 -1.18
C LYS A 45 1.34 -3.28 -1.50
N GLU A 46 1.57 -1.97 -1.33
CA GLU A 46 2.88 -1.33 -1.48
C GLU A 46 3.82 -1.54 -0.28
N ALA A 47 3.32 -2.01 0.86
CA ALA A 47 4.16 -2.41 1.99
C ALA A 47 4.97 -3.66 1.57
N ALA A 48 6.10 -3.39 0.93
CA ALA A 48 6.96 -4.36 0.27
C ALA A 48 7.28 -5.57 1.14
N ILE A 49 7.29 -6.74 0.51
CA ILE A 49 7.86 -7.98 1.06
C ILE A 49 9.24 -7.65 1.63
N LYS A 50 9.35 -7.72 2.96
CA LYS A 50 10.66 -7.63 3.63
C LYS A 50 11.41 -8.92 3.34
N TYR A 51 12.37 -8.85 2.41
CA TYR A 51 13.36 -9.90 2.23
C TYR A 51 14.23 -9.97 3.50
N THR A 52 13.95 -10.94 4.38
CA THR A 52 14.71 -11.14 5.63
C THR A 52 16.05 -11.84 5.41
N THR A 53 16.26 -12.44 4.25
CA THR A 53 17.52 -13.13 3.90
C THR A 53 17.98 -12.76 2.50
N GLY A 54 19.22 -12.30 2.41
CA GLY A 54 19.88 -12.01 1.13
C GLY A 54 20.13 -13.30 0.37
N LEU A 55 19.67 -13.34 -0.88
CA LEU A 55 20.19 -14.28 -1.87
C LEU A 55 21.68 -13.96 -2.04
N VAL A 56 22.55 -14.66 -1.31
CA VAL A 56 23.98 -14.62 -1.60
C VAL A 56 24.16 -15.45 -2.87
N ALA A 57 24.44 -14.78 -3.98
CA ALA A 57 24.73 -15.42 -5.25
C ALA A 57 26.01 -16.27 -5.11
N GLY A 58 25.85 -17.57 -4.82
CA GLY A 58 26.83 -18.56 -5.25
C GLY A 58 26.70 -18.76 -6.77
N SER A 59 27.76 -19.18 -7.45
CA SER A 59 27.90 -19.30 -8.92
C SER A 59 26.88 -20.21 -9.66
N ASN A 60 25.76 -20.60 -9.04
CA ASN A 60 24.72 -21.44 -9.61
C ASN A 60 23.35 -20.71 -9.55
N PRO A 61 22.43 -20.96 -10.49
CA PRO A 61 21.09 -20.39 -10.42
C PRO A 61 20.38 -20.83 -9.14
N VAL A 62 19.91 -19.87 -8.35
CA VAL A 62 19.20 -20.16 -7.10
C VAL A 62 17.74 -20.48 -7.43
N THR A 63 17.37 -21.75 -7.39
CA THR A 63 15.97 -22.19 -7.42
C THR A 63 15.48 -22.29 -5.97
N GLY A 64 14.60 -21.38 -5.55
CA GLY A 64 14.01 -21.38 -4.21
C GLY A 64 12.48 -21.36 -4.29
N ASN A 65 11.80 -22.21 -3.53
CA ASN A 65 10.36 -22.14 -3.37
C ASN A 65 10.03 -21.06 -2.34
N PHE A 66 9.30 -20.04 -2.74
CA PHE A 66 8.91 -18.94 -1.86
C PHE A 66 7.73 -19.36 -0.99
N THR A 67 7.90 -19.33 0.33
CA THR A 67 6.79 -19.43 1.29
C THR A 67 6.71 -18.12 2.06
N GLY A 68 5.90 -17.18 1.57
CA GLY A 68 5.60 -15.93 2.26
C GLY A 68 4.23 -16.02 2.94
N LYS A 69 4.09 -15.42 4.12
CA LYS A 69 2.78 -15.03 4.67
C LYS A 69 2.56 -13.56 4.35
N LEU A 70 1.37 -13.27 3.84
CA LEU A 70 0.85 -11.90 3.76
C LEU A 70 0.47 -11.48 5.18
N GLU A 71 1.09 -10.43 5.68
CA GLU A 71 0.67 -9.66 6.86
C GLU A 71 0.47 -8.21 6.44
#